data_AF-A0A0G0CVB6-F1
#
_entry.id   AF-A0A0G0CVB6-F1
#
_cell.length_a   1.000
_cell.length_b   1.000
_cell.length_c   1.000
_cell.angle_alpha   90.00
_cell.angle_beta   90.00
_cell.angle_gamma   90.00
#
_symmetry.space_group_name_H-M   'P 1'
#
loop_
_entity.id
_entity.type
_entity.pdbx_description
1 polymer ?
#
loop_
_entity_poly.entity_id
_entity_poly.type
_entity_poly.pdbx_seq_one_letter_code
_entity_poly.pdbx_strand_id
1 'polypeptide(L)'
;MNPIILDFFFVYFIFNQIQLLIILVSILHILEKIKNLIYLLILSYTKYFNAKYKRTGHLFQGPYQAVHVEDNEQLLHLSAYIHKNPKEIKNVNNKKLIKYPWSSFQDYILENRWPEFLKPNIILEQFNNKAKYVDFVNTSLAKEEK
;
A
#
# COMPACT_ATOMS: atom_id res chain seq x y z
N MET A 1 24.10 10.06 -9.57
CA MET A 1 22.97 10.03 -8.63
C MET A 1 22.78 8.56 -8.27
N ASN A 2 23.10 8.16 -7.03
CA ASN A 2 23.08 6.74 -6.64
C ASN A 2 21.63 6.20 -6.71
N PRO A 3 21.41 4.96 -7.16
CA PRO A 3 20.09 4.35 -7.03
C PRO A 3 19.84 4.14 -5.54
N ILE A 4 18.86 4.86 -4.99
CA ILE A 4 18.42 4.78 -3.58
C ILE A 4 17.69 3.45 -3.31
N ILE A 5 17.37 2.68 -4.35
CA ILE A 5 16.42 1.57 -4.33
C ILE A 5 17.09 0.38 -5.00
N LEU A 6 17.69 -0.51 -4.23
CA LEU A 6 18.16 -1.80 -4.77
C LEU A 6 17.41 -3.00 -4.18
N ASP A 7 16.50 -2.81 -3.21
CA ASP A 7 15.91 -3.93 -2.43
C ASP A 7 14.55 -3.57 -1.79
N PHE A 8 13.51 -3.25 -2.59
CA PHE A 8 12.15 -3.01 -2.09
C PHE A 8 11.17 -4.06 -2.60
N PHE A 9 10.37 -4.63 -1.69
CA PHE A 9 9.28 -5.53 -2.04
C PHE A 9 7.93 -4.92 -1.67
N PHE A 10 7.06 -4.90 -2.66
CA PHE A 10 5.70 -4.42 -2.53
C PHE A 10 4.78 -5.55 -2.09
N VAL A 11 4.12 -5.45 -0.93
CA VAL A 11 3.16 -6.48 -0.47
C VAL A 11 1.76 -5.89 -0.34
N TYR A 12 0.79 -6.53 -0.98
CA TYR A 12 -0.60 -6.09 -0.90
C TYR A 12 -1.60 -7.25 -0.75
N PHE A 13 -2.75 -6.91 -0.17
CA PHE A 13 -3.87 -7.83 0.07
C PHE A 13 -5.17 -7.27 -0.49
N ILE A 14 -6.04 -8.14 -0.98
CA ILE A 14 -7.42 -7.79 -1.32
C ILE A 14 -8.34 -8.37 -0.24
N PHE A 15 -9.01 -7.49 0.52
CA PHE A 15 -10.03 -7.85 1.50
C PHE A 15 -11.34 -7.12 1.18
N ASN A 16 -12.39 -7.83 0.78
CA ASN A 16 -13.73 -7.26 0.51
C ASN A 16 -13.69 -5.97 -0.36
N GLN A 17 -13.07 -6.02 -1.54
CA GLN A 17 -12.87 -4.87 -2.45
C GLN A 17 -11.98 -3.74 -1.91
N ILE A 18 -11.43 -3.86 -0.70
CA ILE A 18 -10.45 -2.94 -0.14
C ILE A 18 -9.06 -3.57 -0.29
N GLN A 19 -8.23 -2.93 -1.10
CA GLN A 19 -6.82 -3.28 -1.20
C GLN A 19 -6.05 -2.65 -0.04
N LEU A 20 -5.57 -3.47 0.89
CA LEU A 20 -4.72 -3.05 2.00
C LEU A 20 -3.25 -3.18 1.58
N LEU A 21 -2.51 -2.08 1.68
CA LEU A 21 -1.09 -2.00 1.37
C LEU A 21 -0.23 -2.18 2.62
N ILE A 22 0.83 -2.98 2.51
CA ILE A 22 1.96 -2.98 3.44
C ILE A 22 3.24 -2.85 2.60
N ILE A 23 3.90 -1.68 2.64
CA ILE A 23 5.23 -1.52 2.02
C ILE A 23 6.25 -2.18 2.95
N LEU A 24 7.02 -3.14 2.44
CA LEU A 24 8.08 -3.81 3.20
C LEU A 24 9.43 -3.61 2.52
N VAL A 25 10.32 -2.89 3.20
CA VAL A 25 11.72 -2.77 2.79
C VAL A 25 12.39 -4.11 3.04
N SER A 26 12.95 -4.74 2.00
CA SER A 26 13.46 -6.12 2.12
C SER A 26 14.74 -6.31 1.32
N ILE A 27 15.87 -6.45 2.03
CA ILE A 27 17.09 -7.05 1.47
C ILE A 27 16.80 -8.52 1.16
N LEU A 28 17.35 -9.08 0.07
CA LEU A 28 17.12 -10.45 -0.42
C LEU A 28 17.07 -11.56 0.67
N HIS A 29 17.91 -11.48 1.70
CA HIS A 29 17.98 -12.45 2.82
C HIS A 29 16.83 -12.32 3.85
N ILE A 30 16.11 -11.20 3.83
CA ILE A 30 15.01 -10.88 4.73
C ILE A 30 13.68 -11.40 4.16
N LEU A 31 13.65 -11.77 2.87
CA LEU A 31 12.43 -12.20 2.18
C LEU A 31 11.76 -13.39 2.88
N GLU A 32 12.47 -14.47 3.19
CA GLU A 32 11.85 -15.62 3.85
C GLU A 32 11.24 -15.27 5.21
N LYS A 33 11.91 -14.44 5.99
CA LYS A 33 11.40 -13.96 7.29
C LYS A 33 10.14 -13.12 7.11
N ILE A 34 10.13 -12.25 6.09
CA ILE A 34 8.98 -11.42 5.73
C ILE A 34 7.82 -12.29 5.25
N LYS A 35 8.07 -13.29 4.40
CA LYS A 35 7.05 -14.24 3.93
C LYS A 35 6.34 -14.91 5.12
N ASN A 36 7.12 -15.39 6.09
CA ASN A 36 6.57 -16.03 7.30
C ASN A 36 5.81 -15.04 8.19
N LEU A 37 6.34 -13.83 8.39
CA LEU A 37 5.65 -12.79 9.16
C LEU A 37 4.30 -12.43 8.55
N ILE A 38 4.27 -12.22 7.23
CA ILE A 38 3.06 -11.94 6.47
C ILE A 38 2.06 -13.10 6.60
N TYR A 39 2.52 -14.33 6.42
CA TYR A 39 1.67 -15.51 6.55
C TYR A 39 1.01 -15.58 7.94
N LEU A 40 1.79 -15.37 9.01
CA LEU A 40 1.29 -15.34 10.38
C LEU A 40 0.29 -14.20 10.62
N LEU A 41 0.52 -13.02 10.04
CA LEU A 41 -0.39 -11.88 10.12
C LEU A 41 -1.74 -12.19 9.47
N ILE A 42 -1.73 -12.71 8.23
CA ILE A 42 -2.95 -13.09 7.50
C ILE A 42 -3.70 -14.18 8.27
N LEU A 43 -3.00 -15.21 8.72
CA LEU A 43 -3.58 -16.35 9.40
C LEU A 43 -4.22 -15.95 10.73
N SER A 44 -3.49 -15.16 11.54
CA SER A 44 -4.00 -14.68 12.84
C SER A 44 -5.22 -13.77 12.65
N TYR A 45 -5.18 -12.85 11.69
CA TYR A 45 -6.32 -11.99 11.39
C TYR A 45 -7.53 -12.78 10.86
N THR A 46 -7.31 -13.75 9.97
CA THR A 46 -8.37 -14.64 9.46
C THR A 46 -9.05 -15.40 10.59
N LYS A 47 -8.26 -16.00 11.50
CA LYS A 47 -8.79 -16.72 12.67
C LYS A 47 -9.57 -15.80 13.59
N TYR A 48 -9.02 -14.63 13.91
CA TYR A 48 -9.69 -13.62 14.74
C TYR A 48 -11.04 -13.19 14.14
N PHE A 49 -11.05 -12.81 12.86
CA PHE A 49 -12.24 -12.32 12.18
C PHE A 49 -13.33 -13.40 12.11
N ASN A 50 -12.95 -14.62 11.72
CA ASN A 50 -13.88 -15.74 11.65
C ASN A 50 -14.49 -16.07 13.02
N ALA A 51 -13.68 -16.07 14.09
CA ALA A 51 -14.17 -16.27 15.45
C ALA A 51 -15.12 -15.14 15.89
N LYS A 52 -14.74 -13.87 15.67
CA LYS A 52 -15.54 -12.70 16.06
C LYS A 52 -16.90 -12.64 15.38
N TYR A 53 -16.94 -12.94 14.08
CA TYR A 53 -18.16 -12.83 13.26
C TYR A 53 -18.85 -14.18 13.01
N LYS A 54 -18.43 -15.25 13.72
CA LYS A 54 -18.98 -16.61 13.59
C LYS A 54 -19.02 -17.10 12.12
N ARG A 55 -17.95 -16.82 11.37
CA ARG A 55 -17.77 -17.25 9.98
C ARG A 55 -16.82 -18.44 9.89
N THR A 56 -16.89 -19.16 8.78
CA THR A 56 -15.96 -20.22 8.41
C THR A 56 -15.43 -19.97 6.99
N GLY A 57 -14.30 -20.58 6.65
CA GLY A 57 -13.69 -20.48 5.32
C GLY A 57 -12.69 -19.33 5.14
N HIS A 58 -12.32 -19.10 3.88
CA HIS A 58 -11.30 -18.12 3.49
C HIS A 58 -11.83 -16.69 3.66
N LEU A 59 -10.98 -15.82 4.22
CA LEU A 59 -11.27 -14.39 4.39
C LEU A 59 -10.72 -13.52 3.25
N PHE A 60 -9.53 -13.88 2.77
CA PHE A 60 -8.83 -13.19 1.67
C PHE A 60 -9.07 -13.92 0.35
N GLN A 61 -9.05 -13.18 -0.76
CA GLN A 61 -9.32 -13.71 -2.11
C GLN A 61 -8.14 -14.46 -2.74
N GLY A 62 -7.06 -14.69 -1.99
CA GLY A 62 -5.87 -15.40 -2.46
C GLY A 62 -4.65 -15.16 -1.57
N PRO A 63 -3.49 -15.70 -1.95
CA PRO A 63 -2.22 -15.35 -1.31
C PRO A 63 -1.86 -13.87 -1.56
N TYR A 64 -0.96 -13.34 -0.74
CA TYR A 64 -0.36 -12.04 -1.06
C TYR A 64 0.48 -12.14 -2.31
N GLN A 65 0.61 -11.01 -2.99
CA GLN A 65 1.57 -10.85 -4.06
C GLN A 65 2.72 -9.97 -3.58
N ALA A 66 3.92 -10.30 -4.03
CA ALA A 66 5.13 -9.53 -3.78
C ALA A 66 5.73 -9.11 -5.13
N VAL A 67 5.89 -7.82 -5.37
CA VAL A 67 6.53 -7.29 -6.58
C VAL A 67 7.84 -6.64 -6.20
N HIS A 68 8.91 -7.01 -6.90
CA HIS A 68 10.22 -6.36 -6.77
C HIS A 68 10.15 -4.98 -7.43
N VAL A 69 10.59 -3.95 -6.71
CA VAL A 69 10.62 -2.57 -7.20
C VAL A 69 12.03 -2.24 -7.66
N GLU A 70 12.21 -2.11 -8.97
CA GLU A 70 13.51 -1.96 -9.63
C GLU A 70 13.95 -0.50 -9.72
N ASP A 71 13.00 0.43 -9.77
CA ASP A 71 13.29 1.85 -9.93
C ASP A 71 12.27 2.78 -9.25
N ASN A 72 12.59 4.07 -9.28
CA ASN A 72 11.74 5.13 -8.75
C ASN A 72 10.41 5.27 -9.51
N GLU A 73 10.40 5.07 -10.83
CA GLU A 73 9.19 5.22 -11.63
C GLU A 73 8.15 4.18 -11.23
N GLN A 74 8.57 2.93 -11.10
CA GLN A 74 7.77 1.82 -10.60
C GLN A 74 7.30 2.08 -9.16
N LEU A 75 8.18 2.60 -8.28
CA LEU A 75 7.80 2.97 -6.91
C LEU A 75 6.69 4.03 -6.90
N LEU A 76 6.83 5.09 -7.70
CA LEU A 76 5.86 6.17 -7.81
C LEU A 76 4.54 5.66 -8.41
N HIS A 77 4.59 4.86 -9.47
CA HIS A 77 3.42 4.24 -10.08
C HIS A 77 2.66 3.37 -9.07
N LEU A 78 3.35 2.50 -8.33
CA LEU A 78 2.75 1.69 -7.27
C LEU A 78 2.11 2.59 -6.21
N SER A 79 2.82 3.60 -5.72
CA SER A 79 2.27 4.55 -4.74
C SER A 79 0.96 5.18 -5.22
N ALA A 80 0.91 5.66 -6.46
CA ALA A 80 -0.30 6.24 -7.05
C ALA A 80 -1.42 5.20 -7.18
N TYR A 81 -1.10 3.98 -7.63
CA TYR A 81 -2.03 2.87 -7.73
C TYR A 81 -2.75 2.64 -6.41
N ILE A 82 -2.02 2.51 -5.29
CA ILE A 82 -2.64 2.28 -3.98
C ILE A 82 -3.49 3.45 -3.54
N HIS A 83 -2.96 4.66 -3.64
CA HIS A 83 -3.67 5.83 -3.16
C HIS A 83 -4.90 6.14 -4.01
N LYS A 84 -5.00 5.60 -5.23
CA LYS A 84 -6.22 5.58 -6.05
C LYS A 84 -7.19 4.45 -5.67
N ASN A 85 -6.77 3.40 -4.94
CA ASN A 85 -7.65 2.27 -4.56
C ASN A 85 -9.00 2.69 -3.95
N PRO A 86 -9.05 3.66 -3.00
CA PRO A 86 -10.33 4.04 -2.43
C PRO A 86 -11.32 4.61 -3.44
N LYS A 87 -10.88 5.10 -4.62
CA LYS A 87 -11.78 5.61 -5.68
C LYS A 87 -12.68 4.52 -6.27
N GLU A 88 -12.31 3.24 -6.13
CA GLU A 88 -13.15 2.10 -6.56
C GLU A 88 -14.34 1.86 -5.61
N ILE A 89 -14.30 2.45 -4.42
CA ILE A 89 -15.38 2.37 -3.44
C ILE A 89 -16.41 3.44 -3.77
N LYS A 90 -17.69 3.05 -3.82
CA LYS A 90 -18.81 3.98 -4.08
C LYS A 90 -18.71 5.22 -3.18
N ASN A 91 -18.82 6.40 -3.78
CA ASN A 91 -18.85 7.72 -3.12
C ASN A 91 -17.52 8.30 -2.61
N VAL A 92 -16.37 7.73 -2.97
CA VAL A 92 -15.06 8.36 -2.74
C VAL A 92 -14.61 9.13 -3.99
N ASN A 93 -14.58 10.46 -3.90
CA ASN A 93 -14.04 11.35 -4.94
C ASN A 93 -12.67 11.90 -4.52
N ASN A 94 -12.00 12.66 -5.41
CA ASN A 94 -10.67 13.22 -5.14
C ASN A 94 -10.59 14.01 -3.81
N LYS A 95 -11.64 14.78 -3.49
CA LYS A 95 -11.70 15.56 -2.23
C LYS A 95 -11.77 14.67 -1.00
N LYS A 96 -12.47 13.53 -1.09
CA LYS A 96 -12.57 12.53 -0.02
C LYS A 96 -11.36 11.61 0.07
N LEU A 97 -10.60 11.47 -1.02
CA LEU A 97 -9.45 10.57 -1.08
C LEU A 97 -8.40 10.92 -0.02
N ILE A 98 -8.08 12.21 0.12
CA ILE A 98 -7.11 12.72 1.10
C ILE A 98 -7.54 12.43 2.54
N LYS A 99 -8.85 12.38 2.81
CA LYS A 99 -9.40 12.16 4.15
C LYS A 99 -9.91 10.73 4.34
N TYR A 100 -9.63 9.82 3.41
CA TYR A 100 -10.15 8.46 3.48
C TYR A 100 -9.46 7.70 4.63
N PRO A 101 -10.17 7.33 5.72
CA PRO A 101 -9.55 6.84 6.95
C PRO A 101 -8.68 5.59 6.77
N TRP A 102 -9.03 4.76 5.80
CA TRP A 102 -8.40 3.47 5.52
C TRP A 102 -7.38 3.54 4.37
N SER A 103 -6.88 4.73 4.04
CA SER A 103 -5.78 4.94 3.11
C SER A 103 -4.61 5.62 3.81
N SER A 104 -3.39 5.21 3.44
CA SER A 104 -2.16 5.90 3.85
C SER A 104 -1.96 7.23 3.14
N PHE A 105 -2.78 7.58 2.14
CA PHE A 105 -2.64 8.84 1.42
C PHE A 105 -2.71 10.07 2.33
N GLN A 106 -3.55 10.00 3.37
CA GLN A 106 -3.62 11.05 4.38
C GLN A 106 -2.32 11.18 5.18
N ASP A 107 -1.63 10.07 5.42
CA ASP A 107 -0.38 10.02 6.19
C ASP A 107 0.80 10.64 5.41
N TYR A 108 0.69 10.69 4.08
CA TYR A 108 1.64 11.36 3.19
C TYR A 108 1.38 12.87 3.13
N ILE A 109 0.10 13.27 3.15
CA ILE A 109 -0.30 14.67 2.90
C ILE A 109 -0.41 15.45 4.21
N LEU A 110 -1.13 14.91 5.18
CA LEU A 110 -1.43 15.53 6.45
C LEU A 110 -0.34 15.13 7.47
N GLU A 111 -0.75 14.37 8.48
CA GLU A 111 0.08 13.87 9.57
C GLU A 111 0.20 12.34 9.45
N ASN A 112 1.42 11.85 9.60
CA ASN A 112 1.69 10.43 9.57
C ASN A 112 1.25 9.78 10.89
N ARG A 113 0.17 9.01 10.86
CA ARG A 113 -0.37 8.29 12.03
C ARG A 113 0.50 7.11 12.46
N TRP A 114 1.46 6.71 11.63
CA TRP A 114 2.28 5.50 11.82
C TRP A 114 3.78 5.77 11.60
N PRO A 115 4.39 6.74 12.28
CA PRO A 115 5.75 7.20 11.96
C PRO A 115 6.83 6.12 12.12
N GLU A 116 6.63 5.13 12.99
CA GLU A 116 7.56 4.01 13.19
C GLU A 116 7.56 3.07 11.98
N PHE A 117 6.41 2.87 11.34
CA PHE A 117 6.19 1.86 10.30
C PHE A 117 6.15 2.44 8.89
N LEU A 118 5.58 3.63 8.73
CA LEU A 118 5.39 4.29 7.44
C LEU A 118 6.47 5.35 7.24
N LYS A 119 7.30 5.16 6.21
CA LYS A 119 8.37 6.08 5.81
C LYS A 119 8.02 6.76 4.48
N PRO A 120 7.16 7.81 4.48
CA PRO A 120 6.68 8.42 3.24
C PRO A 120 7.77 9.19 2.48
N ASN A 121 8.86 9.59 3.18
CA ASN A 121 9.94 10.39 2.62
C ASN A 121 10.60 9.77 1.38
N ILE A 122 10.70 8.43 1.30
CA ILE A 122 11.24 7.77 0.11
C ILE A 122 10.49 8.11 -1.19
N ILE A 123 9.20 8.45 -1.07
CA ILE A 123 8.35 8.92 -2.16
C ILE A 123 8.30 10.45 -2.16
N LEU A 124 8.06 11.09 -1.01
CA LEU A 124 7.82 12.53 -0.92
C LEU A 124 9.05 13.37 -1.30
N GLU A 125 10.26 12.90 -1.03
CA GLU A 125 11.51 13.60 -1.40
C GLU A 125 11.77 13.61 -2.91
N GLN A 126 11.04 12.80 -3.69
CA GLN A 126 11.08 12.83 -5.15
C GLN A 126 10.23 13.97 -5.74
N PHE A 127 9.48 14.70 -4.91
CA PHE A 127 8.66 15.83 -5.31
C PHE A 127 9.11 17.11 -4.62
N ASN A 128 8.95 18.25 -5.31
CA ASN A 128 9.29 19.57 -4.74
C ASN A 128 8.46 19.90 -3.49
N ASN A 129 7.24 19.34 -3.38
CA ASN A 129 6.36 19.48 -2.23
C ASN A 129 5.23 18.43 -2.27
N LYS A 130 4.49 18.33 -1.15
CA LYS A 130 3.33 17.44 -1.02
C LYS A 130 2.22 17.72 -2.04
N ALA A 131 2.04 18.97 -2.48
CA ALA A 131 1.00 19.30 -3.48
C ALA A 131 1.32 18.67 -4.84
N LYS A 132 2.60 18.67 -5.27
CA LYS A 132 3.02 17.99 -6.50
C LYS A 132 2.81 16.48 -6.45
N TYR A 133 2.99 15.88 -5.28
CA TYR A 133 2.65 14.48 -5.09
C TYR A 133 1.14 14.22 -5.20
N VAL A 134 0.30 15.09 -4.63
CA VAL A 134 -1.16 15.01 -4.77
C VAL A 134 -1.59 15.15 -6.24
N ASP A 135 -0.99 16.09 -6.97
CA ASP A 135 -1.22 16.27 -8.40
C ASP A 135 -0.87 14.97 -9.15
N PHE A 136 0.32 14.43 -8.90
CA PHE A 136 0.78 13.18 -9.51
C PHE A 136 -0.18 12.01 -9.24
N VAL A 137 -0.63 11.79 -8.00
CA VAL A 137 -1.60 10.72 -7.70
C VAL A 137 -2.95 10.94 -8.40
N ASN A 138 -3.37 12.19 -8.58
CA ASN A 138 -4.63 12.51 -9.25
C ASN A 138 -4.57 12.38 -10.78
N THR A 139 -3.42 12.65 -11.39
CA THR A 139 -3.22 12.64 -12.85
C THR A 139 -2.55 11.35 -13.36
N SER A 140 -1.98 10.54 -12.49
CA SER A 140 -1.37 9.25 -12.86
C SER A 140 -2.38 8.33 -13.50
N LEU A 141 -1.99 7.65 -14.58
CA LEU A 141 -2.80 6.64 -15.27
C LEU A 141 -2.87 5.30 -14.51
N ALA A 142 -2.30 5.22 -13.31
CA ALA A 142 -2.41 4.01 -12.48
C ALA A 142 -3.89 3.62 -12.30
N LYS A 143 -4.25 2.38 -12.67
CA LYS A 143 -5.62 1.83 -12.76
C LYS A 143 -6.46 2.17 -14.00
N GLU A 144 -5.97 2.98 -14.93
CA GLU A 144 -6.73 3.38 -16.13
C GLU A 144 -6.53 2.43 -17.31
N GLU A 145 -5.61 1.46 -17.21
CA GLU A 145 -5.47 0.39 -18.18
C GLU A 145 -6.45 -0.75 -17.89
N LYS A 146 -7.45 -0.87 -18.76
CA LYS A 146 -8.21 -2.09 -19.05
C LYS A 146 -8.33 -2.27 -20.56
#